data_AF-A0A7J6PUL0-F1
#
_entry.id   AF-A0A7J6PUL0-F1
#
_cell.length_a   1.000
_cell.length_b   1.000
_cell.length_c   1.000
_cell.angle_alpha   90.00
_cell.angle_beta   90.00
_cell.angle_gamma   90.00
#
_symmetry.space_group_name_H-M   'P 1'
#
loop_
_entity.id
_entity.type
_entity.pdbx_description
1 polymer ?
#
loop_
_entity_poly.entity_id
_entity_poly.type
_entity_poly.pdbx_seq_one_letter_code
_entity_poly.pdbx_strand_id
1 'polypeptide(L)'
;VLYDEHPPLEYGRPLQIDPIRLPTRMNLLRALRWLVQDARDGDVLFFSFSGRACQVDDLDGYEGEGLSSAILPSDYSNETEQGALRVIPTQNIRDV
;
A
#
# COMPACT_ATOMS: atom_id res chain seq x y z
N VAL A 1 -9.26 -9.27 -0.29
CA VAL A 1 -8.50 -9.92 0.79
C VAL A 1 -7.13 -10.24 0.24
N LEU A 2 -6.13 -9.42 0.59
CA LEU A 2 -4.73 -9.68 0.25
C LEU A 2 -4.21 -10.65 1.30
N TYR A 3 -3.63 -11.77 0.86
CA TYR A 3 -3.12 -12.81 1.74
C TYR A 3 -1.85 -12.30 2.42
N ASP A 4 -1.92 -12.07 3.73
CA ASP A 4 -0.77 -11.92 4.64
C ASP A 4 -0.70 -13.13 5.58
N GLU A 5 -0.92 -14.32 5.03
CA GLU A 5 -0.57 -15.56 5.71
C GLU A 5 0.38 -16.30 4.80
N HIS A 6 1.62 -16.51 5.27
CA HIS A 6 2.48 -17.56 4.75
C HIS A 6 1.68 -18.87 4.85
N PRO A 7 1.20 -19.43 3.72
CA PRO A 7 0.54 -20.73 3.75
C PRO A 7 1.56 -21.75 4.24
N PRO A 8 1.13 -22.87 4.85
CA PRO A 8 2.03 -23.95 5.18
C PRO A 8 2.85 -24.29 3.92
N LEU A 9 4.17 -24.38 4.08
CA LEU A 9 5.09 -24.76 3.01
C LEU A 9 4.69 -26.16 2.49
N GLU A 10 3.76 -26.25 1.55
CA GLU A 10 3.56 -27.47 0.79
C GLU A 10 4.76 -27.64 -0.14
N TYR A 11 5.66 -28.53 0.25
CA TYR A 11 6.66 -29.14 -0.63
C TYR A 11 7.68 -28.19 -1.28
N GLY A 12 8.15 -27.16 -0.57
CA GLY A 12 9.33 -26.40 -0.99
C GLY A 12 9.22 -25.71 -2.36
N ARG A 13 8.00 -25.54 -2.88
CA ARG A 13 7.75 -24.75 -4.08
C ARG A 13 7.40 -23.33 -3.65
N PRO A 14 8.09 -22.29 -4.16
CA PRO A 14 7.63 -20.93 -3.95
C PRO A 14 6.23 -20.80 -4.56
N LEU A 15 5.30 -20.21 -3.79
CA LEU A 15 3.99 -19.86 -4.30
C LEU A 15 4.18 -18.96 -5.53
N GLN A 16 3.68 -19.41 -6.68
CA GLN A 16 3.60 -18.55 -7.85
C GLN A 16 2.46 -17.56 -7.63
N ILE A 17 2.78 -16.42 -7.05
CA ILE A 17 1.87 -15.29 -6.96
C ILE A 17 1.99 -14.51 -8.27
N ASP A 18 0.84 -14.28 -8.92
CA ASP A 18 0.76 -13.39 -10.09
C ASP A 18 1.40 -12.03 -9.73
N PRO A 19 2.39 -11.55 -10.50
CA PRO A 19 3.07 -10.29 -10.21
C PRO A 19 2.14 -9.09 -10.04
N ILE A 20 0.96 -9.09 -10.68
CA ILE A 20 -0.06 -8.02 -10.55
C ILE A 20 -0.75 -8.07 -9.18
N ARG A 21 -0.72 -9.21 -8.49
CA ARG A 21 -1.32 -9.42 -7.17
C ARG A 21 -0.35 -9.21 -6.01
N LEU A 22 0.94 -9.01 -6.28
CA LEU A 22 1.91 -8.65 -5.24
C LEU A 22 1.55 -7.28 -4.64
N PRO A 23 1.61 -7.09 -3.31
CA PRO A 23 1.26 -5.83 -2.64
C PRO A 23 2.37 -4.79 -2.78
N THR A 24 2.86 -4.58 -4.00
CA THR A 24 3.80 -3.51 -4.33
C THR A 24 3.11 -2.16 -4.29
N ARG A 25 3.90 -1.08 -4.16
CA ARG A 25 3.36 0.29 -4.12
C ARG A 25 2.47 0.58 -5.34
N MET A 26 2.94 0.17 -6.52
CA MET A 26 2.23 0.38 -7.78
C MET A 26 0.90 -0.39 -7.82
N ASN A 27 0.90 -1.67 -7.43
CA ASN A 27 -0.30 -2.49 -7.47
C ASN A 27 -1.35 -2.05 -6.45
N LEU A 28 -0.93 -1.64 -5.24
CA LEU A 28 -1.84 -1.09 -4.23
C LEU A 28 -2.54 0.17 -4.73
N LEU A 29 -1.78 1.15 -5.26
CA LEU A 29 -2.37 2.37 -5.81
C LEU A 29 -3.30 2.09 -6.99
N ARG A 30 -2.93 1.17 -7.88
CA ARG A 30 -3.79 0.75 -9.00
C ARG A 30 -5.10 0.11 -8.51
N ALA A 31 -5.03 -0.75 -7.49
CA ALA A 31 -6.21 -1.39 -6.92
C ALA A 31 -7.12 -0.39 -6.21
N LEU A 32 -6.55 0.56 -5.46
CA LEU A 32 -7.32 1.64 -4.84
C LEU A 32 -8.01 2.52 -5.89
N ARG A 33 -7.31 2.92 -6.96
CA ARG A 33 -7.91 3.67 -8.09
C ARG A 33 -9.06 2.89 -8.74
N TRP A 34 -8.86 1.60 -9.00
CA TRP A 34 -9.92 0.74 -9.52
C TRP A 34 -11.13 0.66 -8.58
N LEU A 35 -10.90 0.67 -7.26
CA LEU A 35 -11.98 0.60 -6.28
C LEU A 35 -12.87 1.86 -6.32
N VAL A 36 -12.29 3.04 -6.56
CA VAL A 36 -13.00 4.32 -6.46
C VAL A 36 -13.42 4.93 -7.80
N GLN A 37 -12.81 4.54 -8.92
CA GLN A 37 -12.95 5.22 -10.22
C GLN A 37 -14.39 5.46 -10.71
N ASP A 38 -15.32 4.57 -10.37
CA ASP A 38 -16.71 4.60 -10.84
C ASP A 38 -17.71 4.74 -9.67
N ALA A 39 -17.21 5.05 -8.46
CA ALA A 39 -18.03 5.17 -7.27
C ALA A 39 -19.00 6.35 -7.37
N ARG A 40 -20.24 6.12 -6.95
CA ARG A 40 -21.31 7.11 -6.95
C ARG A 40 -21.84 7.34 -5.55
N ASP A 41 -22.60 8.42 -5.39
CA ASP A 41 -23.26 8.71 -4.12
C ASP A 41 -24.18 7.55 -3.71
N GLY A 42 -24.04 7.11 -2.46
CA GLY A 42 -24.75 5.95 -1.90
C GLY A 42 -24.06 4.59 -2.11
N ASP A 43 -22.98 4.49 -2.89
CA ASP A 43 -22.21 3.25 -3.00
C ASP A 43 -21.42 2.97 -1.70
N VAL A 44 -21.28 1.68 -1.37
CA VAL A 44 -20.49 1.22 -0.22
C VAL A 44 -19.31 0.40 -0.74
N LEU A 45 -18.11 0.91 -0.53
CA LEU A 45 -16.86 0.27 -0.94
C LEU A 45 -16.18 -0.40 0.25
N PHE A 46 -15.55 -1.55 0.02
CA PHE A 46 -14.82 -2.27 1.06
C PHE A 46 -13.34 -2.39 0.72
N PHE A 47 -12.51 -1.96 1.66
CA PHE A 47 -11.07 -2.16 1.64
C PHE A 47 -10.65 -2.79 2.96
N SER A 48 -9.85 -3.86 2.88
CA SER A 48 -9.26 -4.53 4.04
C SER A 48 -7.77 -4.66 3.82
N PHE A 49 -7.02 -4.20 4.81
CA PHE A 49 -5.58 -4.21 4.84
C PHE A 49 -5.10 -4.99 6.07
N SER A 50 -4.17 -5.90 5.83
CA SER A 50 -3.39 -6.60 6.84
C SER A 50 -1.94 -6.49 6.42
N GLY A 51 -1.10 -5.90 7.26
CA GLY A 51 0.30 -5.67 6.94
C GLY A 51 0.93 -4.59 7.81
N ARG A 52 2.12 -4.14 7.42
CA ARG A 52 2.90 -3.17 8.16
C ARG A 52 2.53 -1.73 7.78
N ALA A 53 2.57 -0.86 8.76
CA ALA A 53 2.54 0.59 8.59
C ALA A 53 3.78 1.22 9.26
N CYS A 54 4.20 2.38 8.81
CA CYS A 54 5.23 3.20 9.47
C CYS A 54 4.77 4.65 9.60
N GLN A 55 5.56 5.44 10.31
CA GLN A 55 5.44 6.89 10.32
C GLN A 55 6.47 7.49 9.36
N VAL A 56 6.08 8.53 8.64
CA VAL A 56 6.96 9.36 7.80
C VAL A 56 6.78 10.83 8.16
N ASP A 57 7.82 11.62 7.95
CA ASP A 57 7.73 13.08 8.11
C ASP A 57 6.65 13.63 7.18
N ASP A 58 5.84 14.53 7.69
CA ASP A 58 4.84 15.23 6.89
C ASP A 58 5.56 16.19 5.91
N LEU A 59 5.50 15.87 4.62
CA LEU A 59 6.23 16.59 3.56
C LEU A 59 5.47 17.82 3.07
N ASP A 60 4.26 18.08 3.57
CA ASP A 60 3.37 19.13 3.06
C ASP A 60 3.70 20.54 3.62
N GLY A 61 4.80 20.66 4.36
CA GLY A 61 5.48 21.94 4.62
C GLY A 61 4.72 22.93 5.51
N TYR A 62 3.62 22.53 6.14
CA TYR A 62 3.00 23.32 7.20
C TYR A 62 3.71 23.06 8.53
N GLU A 63 4.36 24.11 9.03
CA GLU A 63 5.19 24.15 10.23
C GLU A 63 4.44 23.60 11.46
N GLY A 64 4.72 22.36 11.87
CA GLY A 64 4.17 21.83 13.12
C GLY A 64 4.25 20.32 13.28
N GLU A 65 5.46 19.78 13.35
CA GLU A 65 5.80 18.55 14.09
C GLU A 65 4.78 17.40 13.98
N GLY A 66 4.48 16.98 12.74
CA GLY A 66 3.54 15.91 12.45
C GLY A 66 4.21 14.71 11.80
N LEU A 67 4.02 13.52 12.37
CA LEU A 67 4.32 12.26 11.68
C LEU A 67 3.04 11.77 11.00
N SER A 68 3.11 11.52 9.70
CA SER A 68 2.02 10.92 8.93
C SER A 68 2.16 9.39 8.91
N SER A 69 1.04 8.69 9.09
CA SER A 69 1.01 7.23 8.93
C SER A 69 1.11 6.86 7.46
N ALA A 70 1.87 5.81 7.15
CA ALA A 70 2.04 5.29 5.80
C ALA A 70 1.92 3.76 5.77
N ILE A 71 1.32 3.24 4.70
CA ILE A 71 1.34 1.80 4.39
C ILE A 71 2.73 1.42 3.87
N LEU A 72 3.25 0.26 4.30
CA LEU A 72 4.50 -0.33 3.81
C LEU A 72 4.20 -1.40 2.74
N PRO A 73 4.42 -1.10 1.44
CA PRO A 73 4.27 -2.09 0.38
C PRO A 73 5.40 -3.13 0.43
N SER A 74 5.25 -4.28 -0.23
CA SER A 74 6.29 -5.32 -0.23
C SER A 74 7.62 -4.89 -0.86
N ASP A 75 7.62 -3.83 -1.69
CA ASP A 75 8.79 -3.27 -2.35
C ASP A 75 9.29 -1.97 -1.70
N TYR A 76 8.92 -1.71 -0.43
CA TYR A 76 9.28 -0.49 0.30
C TYR A 76 10.79 -0.23 0.38
N SER A 77 11.59 -1.30 0.44
CA SER A 77 13.06 -1.26 0.58
C SER A 77 13.80 -1.19 -0.76
N ASN A 78 13.09 -1.18 -1.89
CA ASN A 78 13.73 -1.00 -3.18
C ASN A 78 14.25 0.43 -3.28
N GLU A 79 15.54 0.58 -3.59
CA GLU A 79 16.18 1.90 -3.72
C GLU A 79 15.38 2.78 -4.70
N THR A 80 15.09 4.00 -4.25
CA THR A 80 14.72 5.09 -5.14
C THR A 80 15.98 5.91 -5.43
N GLU A 81 16.03 6.60 -6.56
CA GLU A 81 17.16 7.46 -6.95
C GLU A 81 17.48 8.56 -5.91
N GLN A 82 16.60 8.79 -4.94
CA GLN A 82 16.69 9.82 -3.90
C GLN A 82 16.83 9.24 -2.49
N GLY A 83 16.97 7.91 -2.33
CA GLY A 83 17.04 7.26 -1.02
C GLY A 83 15.74 7.29 -0.21
N ALA A 84 14.64 7.78 -0.81
CA ALA A 84 13.31 7.82 -0.19
C ALA A 84 12.67 6.42 -0.21
N LEU A 85 12.04 6.01 0.90
CA LEU A 85 11.31 4.75 0.99
C LEU A 85 10.04 4.79 0.11
N ARG A 86 9.71 3.66 -0.53
CA ARG A 86 8.49 3.52 -1.38
C ARG A 86 7.25 3.25 -0.54
N VAL A 87 6.94 4.12 0.40
CA VAL A 87 5.73 4.00 1.21
C VAL A 87 4.54 4.69 0.54
N ILE A 88 3.33 4.42 1.05
CA ILE A 88 2.10 5.13 0.66
C ILE A 88 1.62 5.90 1.90
N PRO A 89 1.91 7.20 2.01
CA PRO A 89 1.34 8.02 3.06
C PRO A 89 -0.19 7.96 2.98
N THR A 90 -0.84 7.85 4.14
CA THR A 90 -2.31 7.74 4.21
C THR A 90 -3.02 8.98 3.68
N GLN A 91 -2.36 10.15 3.65
CA GLN A 91 -2.90 11.32 2.96
C GLN A 91 -3.07 11.10 1.46
N ASN A 92 -2.11 10.44 0.80
CA ASN A 92 -2.18 10.13 -0.63
C ASN A 92 -3.30 9.13 -0.96
N ILE A 93 -3.88 8.43 0.03
CA ILE A 93 -5.03 7.56 -0.15
C ILE A 93 -6.34 8.37 -0.22
N ARG A 94 -6.38 9.55 0.41
CA ARG A 94 -7.55 10.44 0.37
C ARG A 94 -7.80 11.02 -1.02
N ASP A 95 -6.73 11.18 -1.80
CA ASP A 95 -6.77 11.80 -3.13
C ASP A 95 -6.87 10.79 -4.27
N VAL A 96 -7.09 9.51 -3.97
CA VAL A 96 -7.22 8.44 -4.97
C VAL A 96 -8.63 8.40 -5.54
#